data_AF-A0A316LZZ7-F1
#
_entry.id   AF-A0A316LZZ7-F1
#
_cell.length_a   1.000
_cell.length_b   1.000
_cell.length_c   1.000
_cell.angle_alpha   90.00
_cell.angle_beta   90.00
_cell.angle_gamma   90.00
#
_symmetry.space_group_name_H-M   'P 1'
#
loop_
_entity.id
_entity.type
_entity.pdbx_description
1 polymer ?
#
loop_
_entity_poly.entity_id
_entity_poly.type
_entity_poly.pdbx_seq_one_letter_code
_entity_poly.pdbx_strand_id
1 'polypeptide(L)'
;MKQMQICCTLNDCNLQEREKSLVALLIFYKDFDKLPLESYQEAFEKCLWFVDGVKKKPENREKGPKLMDGEQDFPFIVGPVNRVLGKEIRSLKYLHWWSFLSAYTEIGDCTFQKIVSIQSKRAKGLRLEKGEREWYLRNREIVDFKTEFSNAENEMLSQWTGGT
;
A
#
# COMPACT_ATOMS: atom_id res chain seq x y z
N MET A 1 7.48 -10.27 0.94
CA MET A 1 8.07 -9.42 2.00
C MET A 1 7.00 -9.14 3.03
N LYS A 2 7.25 -9.39 4.32
CA LYS A 2 6.22 -9.28 5.38
C LYS A 2 5.67 -7.86 5.55
N GLN A 3 6.53 -6.86 5.42
CA GLN A 3 6.17 -5.45 5.62
C GLN A 3 5.19 -4.93 4.57
N MET A 4 5.27 -5.42 3.33
CA MET A 4 4.27 -5.10 2.30
C MET A 4 2.89 -5.66 2.69
N GLN A 5 2.85 -6.86 3.28
CA GLN A 5 1.59 -7.45 3.77
C GLN A 5 0.97 -6.59 4.88
N ILE A 6 1.81 -6.03 5.78
CA ILE A 6 1.34 -5.08 6.80
C ILE A 6 0.69 -3.85 6.14
N CYS A 7 1.31 -3.26 5.12
CA CYS A 7 0.71 -2.13 4.39
C CYS A 7 -0.63 -2.48 3.75
N CYS A 8 -0.80 -3.71 3.24
CA CYS A 8 -2.06 -4.18 2.68
C CYS A 8 -3.11 -4.37 3.79
N THR A 9 -2.76 -5.05 4.89
CA THR A 9 -3.63 -5.26 6.07
C THR A 9 -4.16 -3.94 6.63
N LEU A 10 -3.33 -2.91 6.74
CA LEU A 10 -3.76 -1.61 7.28
C LEU A 10 -4.78 -0.89 6.39
N ASN A 11 -4.88 -1.27 5.11
CA ASN A 11 -5.82 -0.72 4.15
C ASN A 11 -7.06 -1.61 3.90
N ASP A 12 -7.14 -2.80 4.51
CA ASP A 12 -8.22 -3.77 4.27
C ASP A 12 -9.56 -3.24 4.79
N CYS A 13 -10.56 -3.17 3.92
CA CYS A 13 -11.90 -2.69 4.25
C CYS A 13 -12.74 -3.72 5.02
N ASN A 14 -12.34 -4.99 5.04
CA ASN A 14 -13.03 -6.06 5.77
C ASN A 14 -12.62 -6.14 7.25
N LEU A 15 -11.54 -5.46 7.63
CA LEU A 15 -11.01 -5.48 8.98
C LEU A 15 -11.40 -4.22 9.74
N GLN A 16 -11.83 -4.39 10.98
CA GLN A 16 -11.94 -3.28 11.92
C GLN A 16 -10.54 -2.78 12.33
N GLU A 17 -10.42 -1.51 12.76
CA GLU A 17 -9.13 -0.93 13.15
C GLU A 17 -8.39 -1.73 14.22
N ARG A 18 -9.11 -2.32 15.18
CA ARG A 18 -8.52 -3.22 16.17
C ARG A 18 -7.97 -4.51 15.55
N GLU A 19 -8.68 -5.08 14.59
CA GLU A 19 -8.27 -6.31 13.89
C GLU A 19 -7.05 -6.03 13.01
N LYS A 20 -7.04 -4.92 12.26
CA LYS A 20 -5.86 -4.47 11.50
C LYS A 20 -4.62 -4.36 12.38
N SER A 21 -4.79 -3.78 13.58
CA SER A 21 -3.69 -3.60 14.53
C SER A 21 -3.13 -4.95 15.00
N LEU A 22 -4.01 -5.90 15.36
CA LEU A 22 -3.62 -7.24 15.80
C LEU A 22 -2.95 -8.04 14.67
N VAL A 23 -3.51 -8.02 13.47
CA VAL A 23 -2.96 -8.73 12.30
C VAL A 23 -1.60 -8.13 11.91
N ALA A 24 -1.43 -6.81 11.96
CA ALA A 24 -0.14 -6.18 11.74
C ALA A 24 0.93 -6.64 12.75
N LEU A 25 0.58 -6.71 14.05
CA LEU A 25 1.47 -7.23 15.09
C LEU A 25 1.84 -8.69 14.85
N LEU A 26 0.87 -9.53 14.48
CA LEU A 26 1.08 -10.95 14.16
C LEU A 26 2.04 -11.14 12.97
N ILE A 27 1.91 -10.32 11.93
CA ILE A 27 2.81 -10.36 10.77
C ILE A 27 4.22 -9.89 11.16
N PHE A 28 4.31 -8.85 11.98
CA PHE A 28 5.57 -8.18 12.33
C PHE A 28 6.42 -8.96 13.35
N TYR A 29 5.82 -9.39 14.45
CA TYR A 29 6.51 -10.03 15.57
C TYR A 29 6.49 -11.55 15.43
N LYS A 30 7.68 -12.16 15.35
CA LYS A 30 7.81 -13.63 15.26
C LYS A 30 7.22 -14.35 16.48
N ASP A 31 7.37 -13.76 17.66
CA ASP A 31 6.89 -14.29 18.94
C ASP A 31 5.67 -13.51 19.45
N PHE A 32 4.72 -13.19 18.57
CA PHE A 32 3.51 -12.44 18.92
C PHE A 32 2.76 -13.05 20.11
N ASP A 33 2.66 -14.38 20.18
CA ASP A 33 1.96 -15.09 21.26
C ASP A 33 2.57 -14.88 22.66
N LYS A 34 3.81 -14.36 22.74
CA LYS A 34 4.49 -14.05 24.00
C LYS A 34 4.42 -12.57 24.36
N LEU A 35 3.83 -11.73 23.51
CA LEU A 35 3.72 -10.30 23.74
C LEU A 35 2.65 -10.04 24.83
N PRO A 36 2.97 -9.33 25.92
CA PRO A 36 1.97 -8.93 26.91
C PRO A 36 0.94 -7.98 26.30
N LEU A 37 -0.33 -8.13 26.69
CA LEU A 37 -1.43 -7.30 26.19
C LEU A 37 -1.19 -5.80 26.45
N GLU A 38 -0.56 -5.48 27.58
CA GLU A 38 -0.22 -4.12 27.99
C GLU A 38 0.76 -3.45 27.03
N SER A 39 1.57 -4.24 26.31
CA SER A 39 2.56 -3.77 25.35
C SER A 39 2.02 -3.63 23.93
N TYR A 40 0.77 -4.01 23.65
CA TYR A 40 0.25 -4.05 22.27
C TYR A 40 0.26 -2.68 21.61
N GLN A 41 -0.10 -1.63 22.35
CA GLN A 41 -0.12 -0.27 21.83
C GLN A 41 1.29 0.18 21.40
N GLU A 42 2.27 0.05 22.31
CA GLU A 42 3.65 0.44 22.05
C GLU A 42 4.28 -0.41 20.92
N ALA A 43 3.99 -1.72 20.91
CA ALA A 43 4.43 -2.62 19.87
C ALA A 43 3.86 -2.23 18.50
N PHE A 44 2.60 -1.80 18.44
CA PHE A 44 1.97 -1.38 17.20
C PHE A 44 2.57 -0.07 16.70
N GLU A 45 2.83 0.88 17.59
CA GLU A 45 3.54 2.13 17.26
C GLU A 45 4.94 1.87 16.71
N LYS A 46 5.69 0.93 17.33
CA LYS A 46 7.01 0.48 16.84
C LYS A 46 6.92 -0.22 15.48
N CYS A 47 5.89 -1.03 15.27
CA CYS A 47 5.60 -1.67 13.99
C CYS A 47 5.38 -0.61 12.90
N LEU A 48 4.50 0.37 13.13
CA LEU A 48 4.25 1.47 12.20
C LEU A 48 5.52 2.28 11.93
N TRP A 49 6.28 2.62 12.97
CA TRP A 49 7.55 3.35 12.84
C TRP A 49 8.57 2.61 11.95
N PHE A 50 8.67 1.29 12.09
CA PHE A 50 9.55 0.47 11.27
C PHE A 50 9.08 0.41 9.81
N VAL A 51 7.78 0.23 9.59
CA VAL A 51 7.15 0.18 8.27
C VAL A 51 7.31 1.50 7.53
N ASP A 52 7.16 2.64 8.23
CA ASP A 52 7.33 3.98 7.68
C ASP A 52 8.80 4.35 7.38
N GLY A 53 9.76 3.50 7.75
CA GLY A 53 11.19 3.68 7.43
C GLY A 53 11.87 4.76 8.28
N VAL A 54 11.50 4.89 9.56
CA VAL A 54 12.14 5.82 10.52
C VAL A 54 12.00 7.31 10.14
N LYS A 55 11.03 7.66 9.30
CA LYS A 55 10.74 9.07 9.01
C LYS A 55 10.09 9.70 10.22
N LYS A 56 10.63 10.83 10.72
CA LYS A 56 9.90 11.67 11.68
C LYS A 56 8.59 12.07 11.02
N LYS A 57 7.46 11.76 11.64
CA LYS A 57 6.15 12.27 11.20
C LYS A 57 6.24 13.80 11.29
N PRO A 58 6.10 14.56 10.19
CA PRO A 58 5.98 16.00 10.31
C PRO A 58 4.71 16.30 11.11
N GLU A 59 4.80 17.27 12.03
CA GLU A 59 3.76 17.58 13.02
C GLU A 59 2.38 17.90 12.41
N ASN A 60 2.33 18.23 11.10
CA ASN A 60 1.13 18.60 10.36
C ASN A 60 0.87 17.75 9.10
N ARG A 61 1.11 16.44 9.14
CA ARG A 61 0.69 15.57 8.01
C ARG A 61 -0.81 15.30 8.12
N GLU A 62 -1.62 16.06 7.38
CA GLU A 62 -2.98 15.60 7.04
C GLU A 62 -2.88 14.21 6.42
N LYS A 63 -3.81 13.30 6.77
CA LYS A 63 -3.92 12.00 6.09
C LYS A 63 -4.32 12.28 4.65
N GLY A 64 -3.32 12.46 3.79
CA GLY A 64 -3.52 12.63 2.35
C GLY A 64 -4.26 11.42 1.77
N PRO A 65 -4.94 11.59 0.62
CA PRO A 65 -5.65 10.50 -0.03
C PRO A 65 -4.73 9.29 -0.23
N LYS A 66 -5.28 8.06 -0.16
CA LYS A 66 -4.53 6.82 -0.44
C LYS A 66 -3.87 6.98 -1.81
N LEU A 67 -2.54 7.08 -1.83
CA LEU A 67 -1.76 7.25 -3.07
C LEU A 67 -1.15 5.94 -3.56
N MET A 68 -1.31 4.86 -2.79
CA MET A 68 -0.71 3.57 -3.10
C MET A 68 -1.57 2.46 -2.52
N ASP A 69 -1.84 1.47 -3.36
CA ASP A 69 -2.43 0.19 -3.01
C ASP A 69 -1.37 -0.88 -3.17
N GLY A 70 -0.93 -1.46 -2.05
CA GLY A 70 0.21 -2.38 -2.04
C GLY A 70 0.01 -3.61 -2.91
N GLU A 71 -1.22 -4.09 -3.11
CA GLU A 71 -1.49 -5.28 -3.91
C GLU A 71 -1.57 -4.93 -5.41
N GLN A 72 -2.31 -3.88 -5.75
CA GLN A 72 -2.45 -3.40 -7.13
C GLN A 72 -1.14 -2.84 -7.68
N ASP A 73 -0.36 -2.13 -6.87
CA ASP A 73 0.79 -1.37 -7.34
C ASP A 73 2.10 -2.16 -7.33
N PHE A 74 2.21 -3.22 -6.51
CA PHE A 74 3.45 -3.99 -6.39
C PHE A 74 4.00 -4.49 -7.74
N PRO A 75 3.19 -5.00 -8.69
CA PRO A 75 3.68 -5.39 -10.02
C PRO A 75 4.39 -4.26 -10.77
N PHE A 76 3.97 -3.01 -10.58
CA PHE A 76 4.55 -1.83 -11.24
C PHE A 76 5.77 -1.28 -10.48
N ILE A 77 5.93 -1.63 -9.20
CA ILE A 77 7.06 -1.22 -8.35
C ILE A 77 8.26 -2.16 -8.50
N VAL A 78 8.02 -3.47 -8.65
CA VAL A 78 9.09 -4.49 -8.66
C VAL A 78 10.11 -4.23 -9.77
N GLY A 79 9.67 -3.95 -10.99
CA GLY A 79 10.58 -3.71 -12.12
C GLY A 79 11.54 -2.52 -11.89
N PRO A 80 11.02 -1.33 -11.54
CA PRO A 80 11.85 -0.19 -11.16
C PRO A 80 12.78 -0.45 -9.97
N VAL A 81 12.31 -1.12 -8.91
CA VAL A 81 13.17 -1.47 -7.77
C VAL A 81 14.29 -2.43 -8.17
N ASN A 82 13.98 -3.43 -9.01
CA ASN A 82 14.98 -4.35 -9.55
C ASN A 82 16.05 -3.62 -10.37
N ARG A 83 15.66 -2.58 -11.11
CA ARG A 83 16.58 -1.71 -11.86
C ARG A 83 17.54 -0.98 -10.94
N VAL A 84 17.04 -0.41 -9.83
CA VAL A 84 17.87 0.29 -8.84
C VAL A 84 18.82 -0.67 -8.12
N LEU A 85 18.34 -1.85 -7.73
CA LEU A 85 19.13 -2.84 -6.98
C LEU A 85 20.00 -3.76 -7.85
N GLY A 86 19.83 -3.72 -9.18
CA GLY A 86 20.53 -4.57 -10.14
C GLY A 86 20.23 -6.07 -10.02
N LYS A 87 19.08 -6.46 -9.46
CA LYS A 87 18.71 -7.87 -9.26
C LYS A 87 17.20 -8.08 -9.15
N GLU A 88 16.74 -9.30 -9.39
CA GLU A 88 15.34 -9.70 -9.19
C GLU A 88 15.03 -9.87 -7.70
N ILE A 89 14.32 -8.92 -7.09
CA ILE A 89 14.04 -8.94 -5.64
C ILE A 89 13.13 -10.11 -5.23
N ARG A 90 12.30 -10.63 -6.15
CA ARG A 90 11.40 -11.75 -5.84
C ARG A 90 12.12 -13.08 -5.70
N SER A 91 13.35 -13.19 -6.23
CA SER A 91 14.17 -14.39 -6.06
C SER A 91 15.01 -14.37 -4.77
N LEU A 92 14.99 -13.27 -4.01
CA LEU A 92 15.76 -13.15 -2.78
C LEU A 92 15.05 -13.87 -1.63
N LYS A 93 15.77 -14.75 -0.94
CA LYS A 93 15.31 -15.33 0.34
C LYS A 93 15.08 -14.26 1.40
N TYR A 94 15.86 -13.18 1.33
CA TYR A 94 15.77 -12.06 2.25
C TYR A 94 16.18 -10.76 1.55
N LEU A 95 15.32 -9.74 1.69
CA LEU A 95 15.61 -8.35 1.39
C LEU A 95 15.17 -7.54 2.60
N HIS A 96 16.09 -6.80 3.21
CA HIS A 96 15.76 -5.94 4.34
C HIS A 96 14.76 -4.87 3.88
N TRP A 97 13.71 -4.61 4.67
CA TRP A 97 12.63 -3.69 4.32
C TRP A 97 13.16 -2.29 3.96
N TRP A 98 14.11 -1.76 4.72
CA TRP A 98 14.67 -0.44 4.42
C TRP A 98 15.54 -0.41 3.17
N SER A 99 16.14 -1.54 2.76
CA SER A 99 16.80 -1.63 1.46
C SER A 99 15.79 -1.54 0.32
N PHE A 100 14.63 -2.19 0.49
CA PHE A 100 13.52 -2.04 -0.44
C PHE A 100 13.01 -0.60 -0.48
N LEU A 101 12.76 0.04 0.68
CA LEU A 101 12.31 1.43 0.75
C LEU A 101 13.31 2.40 0.11
N SER A 102 14.61 2.22 0.38
CA SER A 102 15.66 3.05 -0.22
C SER A 102 15.69 2.90 -1.74
N ALA A 103 15.53 1.69 -2.27
CA ALA A 103 15.45 1.50 -3.71
C ALA A 103 14.15 2.06 -4.29
N TYR A 104 13.03 1.90 -3.58
CA TYR A 104 11.73 2.44 -3.93
C TYR A 104 11.75 3.97 -4.05
N THR A 105 12.42 4.69 -3.16
CA THR A 105 12.53 6.16 -3.25
C THR A 105 13.35 6.63 -4.44
N GLU A 106 14.20 5.77 -4.98
CA GLU A 106 15.08 6.04 -6.13
C GLU A 106 14.50 5.49 -7.45
N ILE A 107 13.26 4.98 -7.45
CA ILE A 107 12.56 4.62 -8.70
C ILE A 107 12.26 5.94 -9.42
N GLY A 108 13.17 6.33 -10.32
CA GLY A 108 13.01 7.51 -11.16
C GLY A 108 11.83 7.36 -12.12
N ASP A 109 11.95 7.93 -13.31
CA ASP A 109 10.85 7.87 -14.28
C ASP A 109 10.47 6.42 -14.65
N CYS A 110 9.21 6.10 -14.41
CA CYS A 110 8.63 4.78 -14.65
C CYS A 110 7.10 4.84 -14.68
N THR A 111 6.48 3.74 -15.15
CA THR A 111 5.02 3.59 -15.20
C THR A 111 4.37 3.90 -13.85
N PHE A 112 4.94 3.40 -12.75
CA PHE A 112 4.38 3.61 -11.42
C PHE A 112 4.40 5.09 -11.00
N GLN A 113 5.46 5.86 -11.27
CA GLN A 113 5.48 7.31 -11.03
C GLN A 113 4.37 8.03 -11.82
N LYS A 114 4.10 7.57 -13.05
CA LYS A 114 3.01 8.12 -13.86
C LYS A 114 1.63 7.80 -13.30
N ILE A 115 1.42 6.57 -12.80
CA ILE A 115 0.20 6.16 -12.09
C ILE A 115 -0.04 7.09 -10.89
N VAL A 116 0.94 7.21 -9.99
CA VAL A 116 0.83 8.01 -8.76
C VAL A 116 0.62 9.50 -9.06
N SER A 117 1.31 10.04 -10.07
CA SER A 117 1.14 11.44 -10.49
C SER A 117 -0.31 11.73 -10.91
N ILE A 118 -0.89 10.85 -11.73
CA ILE A 118 -2.27 11.00 -12.21
C ILE A 118 -3.27 10.81 -11.05
N GLN A 119 -3.08 9.82 -10.19
CA GLN A 119 -3.91 9.61 -9.00
C GLN A 119 -3.89 10.84 -8.08
N SER A 120 -2.70 11.37 -7.78
CA SER A 120 -2.51 12.58 -6.97
C SER A 120 -3.22 13.80 -7.56
N LYS A 121 -3.07 14.05 -8.87
CA LYS A 121 -3.79 15.14 -9.56
C LYS A 121 -5.30 14.97 -9.46
N ARG A 122 -5.80 13.77 -9.71
CA ARG A 122 -7.25 13.48 -9.65
C ARG A 122 -7.83 13.59 -8.24
N ALA A 123 -7.13 13.07 -7.23
CA ALA A 123 -7.55 13.17 -5.83
C ALA A 123 -7.62 14.63 -5.35
N LYS A 124 -6.79 15.51 -5.92
CA LYS A 124 -6.79 16.96 -5.64
C LYS A 124 -7.74 17.76 -6.57
N GLY A 125 -8.46 17.10 -7.48
CA GLY A 125 -9.30 17.78 -8.47
C GLY A 125 -8.52 18.62 -9.50
N LEU A 126 -7.21 18.39 -9.65
CA LEU A 126 -6.36 19.09 -10.60
C LEU A 126 -6.60 18.58 -12.02
N ARG A 127 -6.51 19.50 -12.98
CA ARG A 127 -6.67 19.18 -14.40
C ARG A 127 -5.48 18.36 -14.91
N LEU A 128 -5.77 17.28 -15.62
CA LEU A 128 -4.78 16.50 -16.36
C LEU A 128 -4.43 17.20 -17.68
N GLU A 129 -3.14 17.19 -18.03
CA GLU A 129 -2.68 17.65 -19.33
C GLU A 129 -3.17 16.71 -20.45
N LYS A 130 -3.11 17.15 -21.71
CA LYS A 130 -3.61 16.37 -22.86
C LYS A 130 -3.00 14.97 -22.90
N GLY A 131 -1.67 14.88 -22.80
CA GLY A 131 -0.95 13.59 -22.82
C GLY A 131 -1.24 12.70 -21.60
N GLU A 132 -1.44 13.30 -20.42
CA GLU A 132 -1.83 12.57 -19.21
C GLU A 132 -3.25 12.03 -19.32
N ARG A 133 -4.18 12.82 -19.86
CA ARG A 133 -5.56 12.39 -20.09
C ARG A 133 -5.62 11.24 -21.09
N GLU A 134 -4.92 11.33 -22.21
CA GLU A 134 -4.86 10.24 -23.20
C GLU A 134 -4.24 8.98 -22.61
N TRP A 135 -3.17 9.13 -21.83
CA TRP A 135 -2.55 8.00 -21.16
C TRP A 135 -3.49 7.37 -20.12
N TYR A 136 -4.15 8.19 -19.29
CA TYR A 136 -5.12 7.73 -18.31
C TYR A 136 -6.27 6.96 -18.96
N LEU A 137 -6.84 7.45 -20.07
CA LEU A 137 -7.92 6.76 -20.77
C LEU A 137 -7.52 5.37 -21.28
N ARG A 138 -6.25 5.17 -21.63
CA ARG A 138 -5.70 3.88 -22.10
C ARG A 138 -5.26 2.94 -20.97
N ASN A 139 -5.13 3.45 -19.75
CA ASN A 139 -4.53 2.74 -18.61
C ASN A 139 -5.41 2.91 -17.36
N ARG A 140 -6.73 3.03 -17.55
CA ARG A 140 -7.66 3.36 -16.45
C ARG A 140 -7.64 2.26 -15.40
N GLU A 141 -7.54 1.02 -15.85
CA GLU A 141 -7.54 -0.21 -15.04
C GLU A 141 -6.36 -0.33 -14.07
N ILE A 142 -5.24 0.34 -14.35
CA ILE A 142 -4.08 0.38 -13.44
C ILE A 142 -4.02 1.69 -12.63
N VAL A 143 -4.76 2.72 -13.04
CA VAL A 143 -4.78 4.04 -12.37
C VAL A 143 -5.89 4.14 -11.34
N ASP A 144 -7.09 3.67 -11.68
CA ASP A 144 -8.22 3.70 -10.75
C ASP A 144 -7.98 2.65 -9.67
N PHE A 145 -8.13 3.05 -8.41
CA PHE A 145 -8.19 2.07 -7.34
C PHE A 145 -9.39 1.17 -7.58
N LYS A 146 -9.15 -0.14 -7.60
CA LYS A 146 -10.23 -1.10 -7.59
C LYS A 146 -11.06 -0.84 -6.33
N THR A 147 -12.36 -0.62 -6.52
CA THR A 147 -13.26 -0.47 -5.38
C THR A 147 -13.37 -1.83 -4.71
N GLU A 148 -12.71 -1.97 -3.57
CA GLU A 148 -12.92 -3.08 -2.68
C GLU A 148 -14.18 -2.78 -1.86
N PHE A 149 -15.24 -3.50 -2.16
CA PHE A 149 -16.39 -3.59 -1.27
C PHE A 149 -16.06 -4.60 -0.18
N SER A 150 -16.45 -4.30 1.06
CA SER A 150 -16.43 -5.30 2.12
C SER A 150 -17.29 -6.50 1.74
N ASN A 151 -17.04 -7.65 2.34
CA ASN A 151 -17.85 -8.85 2.11
C ASN A 151 -19.34 -8.58 2.34
N ALA A 152 -19.67 -7.80 3.38
CA ALA A 152 -21.04 -7.37 3.67
C ALA A 152 -21.63 -6.50 2.55
N GLU A 153 -20.86 -5.55 2.00
CA GLU A 153 -21.30 -4.71 0.88
C GLU A 153 -21.43 -5.50 -0.43
N ASN A 154 -20.53 -6.45 -0.70
CA ASN A 154 -20.64 -7.37 -1.83
C ASN A 154 -21.87 -8.27 -1.74
N GLU A 155 -22.19 -8.79 -0.55
CA GLU A 155 -23.41 -9.55 -0.30
C GLU A 155 -24.66 -8.69 -0.55
N MET A 156 -24.68 -7.44 -0.06
CA MET A 156 -25.76 -6.50 -0.33
C MET A 156 -25.89 -6.15 -1.83
N LEU A 157 -24.78 -5.90 -2.51
CA LEU A 157 -24.74 -5.60 -3.94
C LEU A 157 -25.18 -6.80 -4.78
N SER A 158 -24.78 -8.02 -4.40
CA SER A 158 -25.22 -9.26 -5.05
C SER A 158 -26.73 -9.47 -4.89
N GLN A 159 -27.27 -9.21 -3.69
CA GLN A 159 -28.71 -9.27 -3.43
C GLN A 159 -29.48 -8.22 -4.25
N TRP A 160 -28.91 -7.04 -4.48
CA TRP A 160 -29.54 -5.96 -5.25
C TRP A 160 -29.38 -6.08 -6.76
N THR A 161 -28.28 -6.67 -7.24
CA THR A 161 -28.03 -6.86 -8.67
C THR A 161 -28.68 -8.10 -9.25
N GLY A 162 -29.29 -8.94 -8.40
CA GLY A 162 -30.03 -10.13 -8.79
C GLY A 162 -29.10 -11.22 -9.30
N GLY A 163 -28.95 -12.30 -8.53
CA GLY A 163 -28.25 -13.48 -9.00
C GLY A 163 -28.79 -13.93 -10.36
N THR A 164 -27.87 -14.08 -11.33
CA THR A 164 -28.11 -14.85 -12.55
C THR A 164 -27.55 -16.25 -12.37
#